data_AF-A0AAV8SIG0-F1
#
_entry.id   AF-A0AAV8SIG0-F1
#
_cell.length_a   1.000
_cell.length_b   1.000
_cell.length_c   1.000
_cell.angle_alpha   90.00
_cell.angle_beta   90.00
_cell.angle_gamma   90.00
#
_symmetry.space_group_name_H-M   'P 1'
#
loop_
_entity.id
_entity.type
_entity.pdbx_description
1 polymer ?
#
loop_
_entity_poly.entity_id
_entity_poly.type
_entity_poly.pdbx_seq_one_letter_code
_entity_poly.pdbx_strand_id
1 'polypeptide(L)'
;MNGQQHPSHSVHVFNMGKMRIKLCRGWITRAREIYSTSMQLCGVRSDGTAAAKQLFWQPRKGLSFVLPFDSNRERNAAAVLARKYAFDCNVSVLIPIT
;
A
#
# COMPACT_ATOMS: atom_id res chain seq x y z
N MET A 1 5.09 10.99 0.34
CA MET A 1 5.18 10.29 1.65
C MET A 1 4.62 11.23 2.70
N ASN A 2 3.76 10.76 3.61
CA ASN A 2 3.11 11.59 4.65
C ASN A 2 2.41 12.85 4.10
N GLY A 3 1.66 12.70 3.00
CA GLY A 3 0.96 13.83 2.36
C GLY A 3 1.85 14.80 1.58
N GLN A 4 3.18 14.69 1.67
CA GLN A 4 4.10 15.48 0.85
C GLN A 4 4.47 14.77 -0.46
N GLN A 5 4.55 15.55 -1.53
CA GLN A 5 4.95 15.07 -2.84
C GLN A 5 6.43 14.66 -2.79
N HIS A 6 6.74 13.44 -3.23
CA HIS A 6 8.11 12.95 -3.30
C HIS A 6 8.50 12.82 -4.77
N PRO A 7 9.28 13.75 -5.34
CA PRO A 7 9.57 13.80 -6.79
C PRO A 7 10.56 12.72 -7.26
N SER A 8 10.83 11.69 -6.45
CA SER A 8 11.72 10.61 -6.87
C SER A 8 11.00 9.60 -7.75
N HIS A 9 11.45 9.46 -8.99
CA HIS A 9 11.00 8.43 -9.95
C HIS A 9 11.66 7.06 -9.72
N SER A 10 12.24 6.83 -8.53
CA SER A 10 12.91 5.56 -8.25
C SER A 10 11.92 4.42 -8.09
N VAL A 11 12.22 3.28 -8.70
CA VAL A 11 11.39 2.06 -8.58
C VAL A 11 11.49 1.52 -7.16
N HIS A 12 10.33 1.24 -6.57
CA HIS A 12 10.21 0.64 -5.25
C HIS A 12 9.57 -0.74 -5.37
N VAL A 13 9.99 -1.69 -4.54
CA VAL A 13 9.36 -3.00 -4.44
C VAL A 13 8.39 -2.99 -3.27
N PHE A 14 7.11 -3.20 -3.58
CA PHE A 14 6.03 -3.32 -2.60
C PHE A 14 5.65 -4.80 -2.41
N ASN A 15 6.19 -5.42 -1.36
CA ASN A 15 6.00 -6.83 -1.05
C ASN A 15 4.85 -7.02 -0.07
N MET A 16 3.88 -7.88 -0.43
CA MET A 16 2.83 -8.34 0.49
C MET A 16 3.10 -9.79 0.86
N GLY A 17 3.68 -9.97 2.04
CA GLY A 17 3.85 -11.29 2.64
C GLY A 17 2.60 -11.70 3.42
N LYS A 18 2.52 -12.98 3.78
CA LYS A 18 1.42 -13.56 4.57
C LYS A 18 1.22 -12.89 5.93
N MET A 19 2.31 -12.42 6.55
CA MET A 19 2.28 -11.79 7.89
C MET A 19 2.53 -10.28 7.87
N ARG A 20 3.10 -9.74 6.80
CA ARG A 20 3.62 -8.36 6.79
C ARG A 20 3.67 -7.75 5.40
N ILE A 21 3.59 -6.43 5.35
CA ILE A 21 3.83 -5.63 4.14
C ILE A 21 5.18 -4.92 4.27
N LYS A 22 5.93 -4.84 3.17
CA LYS A 22 7.25 -4.19 3.12
C LYS A 22 7.41 -3.35 1.85
N LEU A 23 7.84 -2.10 2.01
CA LEU A 23 8.25 -1.22 0.91
C LEU A 23 9.77 -1.05 0.91
N CYS A 24 10.41 -1.37 -0.21
CA CYS A 24 11.87 -1.29 -0.37
C CYS A 24 12.25 -0.41 -1.56
N ARG A 25 13.43 0.21 -1.48
CA ARG A 25 14.11 0.88 -2.60
C ARG A 25 15.52 0.29 -2.71
N GLY A 26 15.72 -0.65 -3.63
CA GLY A 26 16.94 -1.48 -3.62
C GLY A 26 17.10 -2.21 -2.28
N TRP A 27 18.28 -2.11 -1.65
CA TRP A 27 18.54 -2.69 -0.33
C TRP A 27 17.88 -1.93 0.83
N ILE A 28 17.43 -0.69 0.62
CA ILE A 28 16.90 0.17 1.68
C ILE A 28 15.44 -0.18 1.95
N THR A 29 15.11 -0.51 3.19
CA THR A 29 13.72 -0.70 3.63
C THR A 29 13.12 0.64 4.04
N ARG A 30 12.08 1.10 3.34
CA ARG A 30 11.38 2.35 3.64
C ARG A 30 10.34 2.17 4.74
N ALA A 31 9.62 1.05 4.69
CA ALA A 31 8.65 0.67 5.71
C ALA A 31 8.48 -0.85 5.72
N ARG A 32 8.22 -1.40 6.90
CA ARG A 32 7.96 -2.82 7.12
C ARG A 32 7.04 -2.93 8.32
N GLU A 33 5.83 -3.41 8.12
CA GLU A 33 4.86 -3.58 9.21
C GLU A 33 4.09 -4.88 9.08
N ILE A 34 3.81 -5.48 10.22
CA ILE A 34 2.90 -6.63 10.34
C ILE A 34 1.47 -6.12 10.15
N TYR A 35 0.56 -6.97 9.65
CA TYR A 35 -0.85 -6.61 9.61
C TYR A 35 -1.34 -6.23 11.01
N SER A 36 -1.99 -5.08 11.13
CA SER A 36 -2.53 -4.58 12.39
C SER A 36 -3.84 -3.85 12.14
N THR A 37 -4.68 -3.74 13.17
CA THR A 37 -5.95 -2.99 13.11
C THR A 37 -5.74 -1.50 12.84
N SER A 38 -4.54 -0.98 13.10
CA SER A 38 -4.17 0.41 12.83
C SER A 38 -3.70 0.65 11.38
N MET A 39 -3.45 -0.43 10.63
CA MET A 39 -3.02 -0.34 9.24
C MET A 39 -4.22 0.00 8.34
N GLN A 40 -4.01 0.92 7.41
CA GLN A 40 -4.96 1.20 6.33
C GLN A 40 -4.29 0.91 4.99
N LEU A 41 -5.03 0.30 4.08
CA LEU A 41 -4.60 0.07 2.71
C LEU A 41 -5.83 0.29 1.85
N CYS A 42 -5.85 1.25 0.94
CA CYS A 42 -7.06 1.57 0.18
C CYS A 42 -6.74 2.19 -1.18
N GLY A 43 -7.71 2.22 -2.09
CA GLY A 43 -7.59 3.01 -3.31
C GLY A 43 -7.49 4.51 -2.97
N VAL A 44 -6.71 5.26 -3.76
CA VAL A 44 -6.67 6.71 -3.63
C VAL A 44 -8.00 7.29 -4.12
N ARG A 45 -8.62 8.15 -3.30
CA ARG A 45 -9.84 8.90 -3.63
C ARG A 45 -9.45 10.27 -4.20
N SER A 46 -8.95 10.32 -5.43
CA SER A 46 -8.74 11.57 -6.15
C SER A 46 -9.39 11.52 -7.52
N ASP A 47 -9.83 12.67 -8.01
CA ASP A 47 -10.71 12.80 -9.18
C ASP A 47 -9.95 12.68 -10.52
N GLY A 48 -8.79 12.03 -10.51
CA GLY A 48 -7.89 11.92 -11.67
C GLY A 48 -7.75 10.49 -12.18
N THR A 49 -7.50 10.34 -13.48
CA THR A 49 -7.23 9.02 -14.13
C THR A 49 -6.05 8.27 -13.52
N ALA A 50 -5.12 9.00 -12.88
CA ALA A 50 -4.00 8.44 -12.12
C ALA A 50 -4.43 7.71 -10.84
N ALA A 51 -5.59 8.05 -10.25
CA ALA A 51 -6.09 7.46 -9.00
C ALA A 51 -6.36 5.96 -9.12
N ALA A 52 -6.74 5.50 -10.32
CA ALA A 52 -6.98 4.09 -10.60
C ALA A 52 -5.71 3.23 -10.45
N LYS A 53 -4.54 3.81 -10.72
CA LYS A 53 -3.22 3.16 -10.60
C LYS A 53 -2.57 3.35 -9.23
N GLN A 54 -3.19 4.12 -8.34
CA GLN A 54 -2.59 4.47 -7.07
C GLN A 54 -3.23 3.69 -5.91
N LEU A 55 -2.39 3.35 -4.93
CA LEU A 55 -2.78 2.73 -3.67
C LEU A 55 -2.27 3.59 -2.51
N PHE A 56 -3.16 3.91 -1.59
CA PHE A 56 -2.79 4.50 -0.32
C PHE A 56 -2.47 3.39 0.67
N TRP A 57 -1.31 3.47 1.30
CA TRP A 57 -0.89 2.58 2.37
C TRP A 57 -0.45 3.38 3.59
N GLN A 58 -1.16 3.19 4.70
CA GLN A 58 -0.78 3.69 6.01
C GLN A 58 -0.39 2.50 6.90
N PRO A 59 0.91 2.18 7.00
CA PRO A 59 1.38 1.11 7.88
C PRO A 59 1.02 1.32 9.35
N ARG A 60 1.14 2.57 9.83
CA ARG A 60 0.86 2.97 11.22
C ARG A 60 0.54 4.47 11.29
N LYS A 61 0.07 4.95 12.44
CA LYS A 61 -0.17 6.39 12.66
C LYS A 61 1.12 7.19 12.40
N GLY A 62 0.98 8.30 11.67
CA GLY A 62 2.11 9.19 11.31
C GLY A 62 2.99 8.71 10.15
N LEU A 63 2.70 7.55 9.53
CA LEU A 63 3.43 7.06 8.36
C LEU A 63 2.48 6.59 7.27
N SER A 64 2.46 7.28 6.13
CA SER A 64 1.63 6.94 4.97
C SER A 64 2.34 7.14 3.63
N PHE A 65 1.91 6.34 2.65
CA PHE A 65 2.46 6.28 1.31
C PHE A 65 1.32 6.32 0.29
N VAL A 66 1.55 7.03 -0.80
CA VAL A 66 0.76 6.88 -2.03
C VAL A 66 1.69 6.20 -3.02
N LEU A 67 1.32 5.00 -3.44
CA LEU A 67 2.12 4.13 -4.28
C LEU A 67 1.49 4.06 -5.67
N PRO A 68 2.13 4.65 -6.71
CA PRO A 68 1.73 4.42 -8.09
C PRO A 68 2.18 3.03 -8.55
N PHE A 69 1.30 2.33 -9.25
CA PHE A 69 1.59 1.07 -9.93
C PHE A 69 1.63 1.28 -11.44
N ASP A 70 2.26 0.37 -12.16
CA ASP A 70 2.35 0.45 -13.62
C ASP A 70 0.96 0.21 -14.25
N SER A 71 0.14 -0.64 -13.63
CA SER A 71 -1.22 -0.94 -14.06
C SER A 71 -2.26 -0.98 -12.94
N ASN A 72 -3.52 -0.69 -13.29
CA ASN A 72 -4.68 -0.87 -12.39
C ASN A 72 -4.81 -2.33 -11.92
N ARG A 73 -4.44 -3.28 -12.79
CA ARG A 73 -4.50 -4.71 -12.48
C ARG A 73 -3.56 -5.08 -11.34
N GLU A 74 -2.32 -4.59 -11.37
CA GLU A 74 -1.35 -4.81 -10.29
C GLU A 74 -1.79 -4.16 -8.99
N ARG A 75 -2.26 -2.91 -9.05
CA ARG A 75 -2.83 -2.20 -7.90
C ARG A 75 -3.97 -2.99 -7.26
N ASN A 76 -4.89 -3.53 -8.07
CA ASN A 76 -6.02 -4.32 -7.60
C ASN A 76 -5.61 -5.69 -7.06
N ALA A 77 -4.71 -6.39 -7.75
CA ALA A 77 -4.16 -7.66 -7.27
C ALA A 77 -3.47 -7.48 -5.92
N ALA A 78 -2.73 -6.36 -5.75
CA ALA A 78 -2.12 -6.01 -4.49
C ALA A 78 -3.14 -5.80 -3.39
N ALA A 79 -4.15 -4.97 -3.63
CA ALA A 79 -5.21 -4.71 -2.67
C ALA A 79 -5.93 -5.99 -2.24
N VAL A 80 -6.25 -6.90 -3.17
CA VAL A 80 -6.90 -8.19 -2.87
C VAL A 80 -5.98 -9.11 -2.07
N LEU A 81 -4.70 -9.20 -2.44
CA LEU A 81 -3.75 -10.09 -1.77
C LEU A 81 -3.48 -9.66 -0.32
N ALA A 82 -3.25 -8.37 -0.10
CA ALA A 82 -3.10 -7.83 1.26
C ALA A 82 -4.36 -8.07 2.11
N ARG A 83 -5.54 -7.96 1.51
CA ARG A 83 -6.82 -8.23 2.19
C ARG A 83 -6.92 -9.68 2.66
N LYS A 84 -6.57 -10.61 1.77
CA LYS A 84 -6.55 -12.05 2.07
C LYS A 84 -5.59 -12.34 3.23
N TYR A 85 -4.36 -11.85 3.15
CA TYR A 85 -3.36 -12.10 4.19
C TYR A 85 -3.66 -11.40 5.52
N ALA A 86 -4.26 -10.21 5.49
CA ALA A 86 -4.77 -9.57 6.68
C ALA A 86 -5.86 -10.41 7.34
N PHE A 87 -6.82 -10.92 6.55
CA PHE A 87 -7.87 -11.80 7.03
C PHE A 87 -7.31 -13.10 7.63
N ASP A 88 -6.34 -13.73 6.96
CA ASP A 88 -5.64 -14.92 7.48
C ASP A 88 -4.91 -14.62 8.82
N CYS A 89 -4.56 -13.36 9.08
CA CYS A 89 -3.99 -12.89 10.34
C CYS A 89 -5.03 -12.44 11.39
N ASN A 90 -6.33 -12.67 11.15
CA ASN A 90 -7.44 -12.16 11.96
C ASN A 90 -7.48 -10.62 12.08
N VAL A 91 -6.96 -9.91 11.07
CA VAL A 91 -6.96 -8.45 11.00
C VAL A 91 -7.91 -7.99 9.90
N SER A 92 -8.93 -7.23 10.27
CA SER A 92 -9.79 -6.52 9.33
C SER A 92 -9.11 -5.23 8.86
N VAL A 93 -8.24 -5.31 7.86
CA VAL A 93 -7.72 -4.09 7.22
C VAL A 93 -8.86 -3.46 6.41
N LEU A 94 -9.15 -2.19 6.71
CA LEU A 94 -10.09 -1.37 5.95
C LEU A 94 -9.51 -1.10 4.55
N ILE A 95 -9.88 -1.94 3.59
CA ILE A 95 -9.57 -1.76 2.18
C ILE A 95 -10.90 -1.59 1.41
N PRO A 96 -11.35 -0.37 1.11
CA PRO A 96 -12.37 -0.16 0.09
C PRO A 96 -11.75 -0.45 -1.29
N ILE A 97 -12.38 -1.37 -2.07
CA ILE A 97 -12.14 -1.43 -3.52
C ILE A 97 -13.07 -0.36 -4.09
N THR A 98 -12.49 0.70 -4.63
CA THR A 98 -13.15 1.52 -5.65
C THR A 98 -12.62 1.09 -7.00
#